data_AF-A0A822D5T2-F1
#
_entry.id   AF-A0A822D5T2-F1
#
_cell.length_a   1.000
_cell.length_b   1.000
_cell.length_c   1.000
_cell.angle_alpha   90.00
_cell.angle_beta   90.00
_cell.angle_gamma   90.00
#
_symmetry.space_group_name_H-M   'P 1'
#
loop_
_entity.id
_entity.type
_entity.pdbx_description
1 polymer ?
#
loop_
_entity_poly.entity_id
_entity_poly.type
_entity_poly.pdbx_seq_one_letter_code
_entity_poly.pdbx_strand_id
1 'polypeptide(L)'
;NTLLERSIDYDATYDKLTYSIYEQHEINNTKCPTIGNRFIITSRIEGNYFEDINFYVPRLTIENMSNDALKLFCSSYMKCINQISMNTRRVIEECNCDQLYNDITQNKDIFHLAINPQLASVIAAVYNQYEDKLPEKRIDLYEKAIEKMIERLVTSYIDSPKNYLGKDLQLNATLLWSILQDIAEYLHSKVEGLSESMLNKIIRNCLIDYQKESLKNSQLHIDDLTSKLVDIFKYQAGLLNEFGHNSFRFIHRTFQEYLAAKSIIYSYGIERSENIIYQNIHDKIGIPNWRVPLSMTLGILSKTVEYNELFTNIITRLLKDEHDISYQQSSTLLV
;
A
#
# COMPACT_ATOMS: atom_id res chain seq x y z
N ASN A 1 43.32 10.75 18.64
CA ASN A 1 43.42 10.45 17.19
C ASN A 1 43.71 8.99 16.94
N THR A 2 42.77 8.11 17.25
CA THR A 2 42.69 6.77 16.68
C THR A 2 41.32 6.69 16.04
N LEU A 3 41.28 6.87 14.71
CA LEU A 3 40.08 6.74 13.90
C LEU A 3 39.66 5.27 13.94
N LEU A 4 38.41 5.02 14.35
CA LEU A 4 37.75 3.73 14.13
C LEU A 4 37.49 3.60 12.63
N GLU A 5 38.31 2.79 11.94
CA GLU A 5 38.04 2.38 10.57
C GLU A 5 36.87 1.39 10.57
N ARG A 6 35.82 1.72 9.80
CA ARG A 6 34.79 0.76 9.38
C ARG A 6 35.27 0.16 8.06
N SER A 7 35.68 -1.11 8.03
CA SER A 7 35.85 -1.85 6.78
C SER A 7 34.57 -2.64 6.49
N ILE A 8 34.14 -2.59 5.22
CA ILE A 8 33.13 -3.50 4.67
C ILE A 8 33.93 -4.60 3.98
N ASP A 9 33.94 -5.80 4.56
CA ASP A 9 34.55 -6.96 3.91
C ASP A 9 33.49 -7.69 3.10
N TYR A 10 33.65 -7.65 1.77
CA TYR A 10 32.85 -8.41 0.83
C TYR A 10 33.52 -9.78 0.61
N ASP A 11 32.90 -10.85 1.12
CA ASP A 11 33.38 -12.21 0.90
C ASP A 11 32.86 -12.73 -0.45
N ALA A 12 33.71 -12.62 -1.47
CA ALA A 12 33.41 -13.03 -2.84
C ALA A 12 33.13 -14.54 -2.99
N THR A 13 33.46 -15.35 -1.97
CA THR A 13 33.26 -16.80 -1.99
C THR A 13 31.82 -17.20 -1.63
N TYR A 14 31.10 -16.36 -0.88
CA TYR A 14 29.74 -16.66 -0.37
C TYR A 14 28.68 -15.61 -0.75
N ASP A 15 29.04 -14.59 -1.54
CA ASP A 15 28.18 -13.49 -1.99
C ASP A 15 27.33 -12.88 -0.86
N LYS A 16 27.96 -12.71 0.31
CA LYS A 16 27.36 -12.10 1.50
C LYS A 16 28.22 -10.95 2.01
N LEU A 17 27.55 -9.84 2.32
CA LEU A 17 28.11 -8.74 3.09
C LEU A 17 28.11 -9.15 4.57
N THR A 18 29.30 -9.38 5.11
CA THR A 18 29.49 -9.63 6.55
C THR A 18 29.92 -8.36 7.25
N TYR A 19 29.16 -7.95 8.27
CA TYR A 19 29.54 -6.87 9.16
C TYR A 19 30.30 -7.45 10.36
N SER A 20 31.58 -7.12 10.51
CA SER A 20 32.33 -7.39 11.73
C SER A 20 32.00 -6.31 12.76
N ILE A 21 31.26 -6.68 13.80
CA ILE A 21 30.99 -5.81 14.96
C ILE A 21 32.15 -5.99 15.93
N TYR A 22 33.04 -4.99 16.01
CA TYR A 22 33.95 -4.89 17.14
C TYR A 22 33.14 -4.53 18.39
N GLU A 23 33.28 -5.35 19.44
CA GLU A 23 32.71 -5.11 20.77
C GLU A 23 33.04 -3.68 21.23
N GLN A 24 32.00 -2.89 21.50
CA GLN A 24 32.17 -1.70 22.32
C GLN A 24 32.44 -2.15 23.75
N HIS A 25 33.71 -2.22 24.12
CA HIS A 25 34.07 -1.98 25.52
C HIS A 25 33.41 -0.67 25.94
N GLU A 26 32.64 -0.70 27.03
CA GLU A 26 32.05 0.47 27.67
C GLU A 26 33.12 1.54 27.88
N ILE A 27 33.22 2.48 26.93
CA ILE A 27 33.96 3.71 27.13
C ILE A 27 33.06 4.56 28.02
N ASN A 28 33.20 4.37 29.33
CA ASN A 28 32.78 5.28 30.38
C ASN A 28 33.57 6.60 30.27
N ASN A 29 33.39 7.31 29.16
CA ASN A 29 34.07 8.56 28.91
C ASN A 29 33.21 9.42 28.00
N THR A 30 32.31 10.19 28.60
CA THR A 30 32.17 11.61 28.24
C THR A 30 31.54 12.38 29.41
N LYS A 31 32.30 13.31 29.99
CA LYS A 31 31.80 14.45 30.80
C LYS A 31 30.96 15.44 29.95
N CYS A 32 30.51 15.06 28.75
CA CYS A 32 29.84 15.95 27.79
C CYS A 32 28.94 15.11 26.84
N PRO A 33 27.61 15.02 27.09
CA PRO A 33 26.67 14.19 26.31
C PRO A 33 26.35 14.75 24.89
N THR A 34 27.19 15.64 24.37
CA THR A 34 27.00 16.37 23.11
C THR A 34 27.92 15.92 21.98
N ILE A 35 28.86 14.99 22.24
CA ILE A 35 29.81 14.52 21.22
C ILE A 35 29.42 13.12 20.77
N GLY A 36 28.53 13.06 19.78
CA GLY A 36 28.09 11.84 19.11
C GLY A 36 26.94 12.12 18.13
N ASN A 37 26.86 11.37 17.04
CA ASN A 37 25.71 11.43 16.14
C ASN A 37 24.50 10.82 16.85
N ARG A 38 23.40 11.57 16.90
CA ARG A 38 22.12 11.09 17.44
C ARG A 38 21.29 10.52 16.30
N PHE A 39 20.75 9.32 16.49
CA PHE A 39 19.91 8.65 15.53
C PHE A 39 18.52 8.44 16.10
N ILE A 40 17.50 8.66 15.29
CA ILE A 40 16.12 8.22 15.55
C ILE A 40 15.82 7.17 14.50
N ILE A 41 15.43 5.98 14.94
CA ILE A 41 15.06 4.88 14.06
C ILE A 41 13.56 4.68 14.18
N THR A 42 12.85 4.76 13.05
CA THR A 42 11.41 4.52 12.98
C THR A 42 11.14 3.19 12.31
N SER A 43 10.16 2.44 12.80
CA SER A 43 9.79 1.14 12.25
C SER A 43 8.31 0.82 12.44
N ARG A 44 7.86 -0.24 11.77
CA ARG A 44 6.57 -0.85 12.09
C ARG A 44 6.73 -1.76 13.29
N ILE A 45 5.70 -1.80 14.13
CA ILE A 45 5.64 -2.67 15.32
C ILE A 45 5.83 -4.15 14.92
N GLU A 46 5.28 -4.56 13.78
CA GLU A 46 5.21 -5.98 13.34
C GLU A 46 6.49 -6.50 12.69
N GLY A 47 7.51 -5.66 12.51
CA GLY A 47 8.68 -6.03 11.71
C GLY A 47 9.79 -6.77 12.46
N ASN A 48 9.71 -6.88 13.79
CA ASN A 48 10.75 -7.43 14.69
C ASN A 48 12.19 -7.01 14.35
N TYR A 49 12.39 -5.91 13.63
CA TYR A 49 13.70 -5.47 13.09
C TYR A 49 14.73 -5.12 14.17
N PHE A 50 14.32 -5.12 15.45
CA PHE A 50 15.12 -4.69 16.59
C PHE A 50 15.49 -5.84 17.52
N GLU A 51 15.00 -7.06 17.27
CA GLU A 51 15.37 -8.22 18.10
C GLU A 51 16.85 -8.58 17.91
N ASP A 52 17.41 -8.29 16.73
CA ASP A 52 18.83 -8.51 16.41
C ASP A 52 19.74 -7.33 16.81
N ILE A 53 19.18 -6.25 17.39
CA ILE A 53 19.98 -5.08 17.80
C ILE A 53 20.52 -5.31 19.21
N ASN A 54 21.81 -5.63 19.29
CA ASN A 54 22.55 -5.96 20.53
C ASN A 54 22.82 -4.77 21.49
N PHE A 55 22.16 -3.63 21.32
CA PHE A 55 22.28 -2.50 22.26
C PHE A 55 20.91 -2.01 22.73
N TYR A 56 20.84 -1.59 24.00
CA TYR A 56 19.61 -1.08 24.60
C TYR A 56 19.20 0.25 23.95
N VAL A 57 18.12 0.22 23.16
CA VAL A 57 17.48 1.41 22.58
C VAL A 57 16.13 1.62 23.27
N PRO A 58 15.88 2.77 23.94
CA PRO A 58 14.55 3.12 24.42
C PRO A 58 13.53 3.05 23.28
N ARG A 59 12.51 2.22 23.44
CA ARG A 59 11.45 2.03 22.43
C ARG A 59 10.25 2.87 22.80
N LEU A 60 9.83 3.71 21.86
CA LEU A 60 8.62 4.52 21.98
C LEU A 60 7.65 4.11 20.88
N THR A 61 6.37 3.98 21.22
CA THR A 61 5.31 3.69 20.27
C THR A 61 4.48 4.96 20.06
N ILE A 62 4.24 5.32 18.81
CA ILE A 62 3.34 6.42 18.48
C ILE A 62 1.91 5.94 18.74
N GLU A 63 1.22 6.60 19.66
CA GLU A 63 -0.18 6.30 19.96
C GLU A 63 -1.13 6.87 18.89
N ASN A 64 -2.35 6.35 18.89
CA ASN A 64 -3.43 6.93 18.09
C ASN A 64 -3.69 8.38 18.50
N MET A 65 -4.20 9.20 17.56
CA MET A 65 -4.59 10.58 17.84
C MET A 65 -5.67 10.63 18.92
N SER A 66 -5.54 11.60 19.81
CA SER A 66 -6.64 11.98 20.70
C SER A 66 -7.79 12.60 19.90
N ASN A 67 -8.97 12.68 20.53
CA ASN A 67 -10.12 13.37 19.96
C ASN A 67 -9.81 14.83 19.60
N ASP A 68 -9.05 15.53 20.44
CA ASP A 68 -8.67 16.92 20.20
C ASP A 68 -7.73 17.05 19.00
N ALA A 69 -6.77 16.13 18.87
CA ALA A 69 -5.87 16.08 17.73
C ALA A 69 -6.62 15.78 16.42
N LEU A 70 -7.57 14.85 16.44
CA LEU A 70 -8.44 14.56 15.30
C LEU A 70 -9.29 15.77 14.90
N LYS A 71 -9.91 16.46 15.86
CA LYS A 71 -10.68 17.68 15.58
C LYS A 71 -9.82 18.78 14.99
N LEU A 72 -8.61 18.97 15.52
CA LEU A 72 -7.65 19.94 14.98
C LEU A 72 -7.23 19.57 13.56
N PHE A 73 -6.98 18.29 13.27
CA PHE A 73 -6.69 17.80 11.94
C PHE A 73 -7.82 18.11 10.96
N CYS A 74 -9.06 17.70 11.27
CA CYS A 74 -10.22 17.90 10.40
C CYS A 74 -10.47 19.38 10.11
N SER A 75 -10.49 20.21 11.15
CA SER A 75 -10.72 21.66 10.99
C SER A 75 -9.62 22.36 10.21
N SER A 76 -8.35 21.98 10.41
CA SER A 76 -7.22 22.53 9.64
C SER A 76 -7.28 22.12 8.17
N TYR A 77 -7.64 20.85 7.90
CA TYR A 77 -7.78 20.33 6.55
C TYR A 77 -8.91 21.02 5.78
N MET A 78 -10.10 21.13 6.38
CA MET A 78 -11.26 21.80 5.77
C MET A 78 -10.98 23.28 5.47
N LYS A 79 -10.30 23.99 6.39
CA LYS A 79 -9.84 25.37 6.14
C LYS A 79 -8.95 25.48 4.90
N CYS A 80 -8.00 24.55 4.75
CA CYS A 80 -7.08 24.53 3.61
C CYS A 80 -7.83 24.31 2.29
N ILE A 81 -8.81 23.41 2.30
CA ILE A 81 -9.64 23.11 1.12
C ILE A 81 -10.53 24.29 0.75
N ASN A 82 -11.15 24.95 1.72
CA ASN A 82 -11.93 26.18 1.51
C ASN A 82 -11.08 27.31 0.92
N GLN A 83 -9.81 27.44 1.34
CA GLN A 83 -8.89 28.42 0.74
C GLN A 83 -8.56 28.09 -0.73
N ILE A 84 -8.37 26.81 -1.05
CA ILE A 84 -8.10 26.36 -2.42
C ILE A 84 -9.33 26.55 -3.32
N SER A 85 -10.53 26.26 -2.84
CA SER A 85 -11.77 26.42 -3.61
C SER A 85 -12.06 27.88 -3.94
N MET A 86 -11.87 28.79 -2.97
CA MET A 86 -11.97 30.23 -3.16
C MET A 86 -11.02 30.73 -4.25
N ASN A 87 -9.78 30.26 -4.26
CA ASN A 87 -8.78 30.64 -5.27
C ASN A 87 -9.08 30.07 -6.67
N THR A 88 -9.80 28.95 -6.76
CA THR A 88 -10.09 28.25 -8.02
C THR A 88 -11.46 28.57 -8.64
N ARG A 89 -12.24 29.50 -8.06
CA ARG A 89 -13.63 29.85 -8.48
C ARG A 89 -14.54 28.63 -8.65
N ARG A 90 -14.30 27.53 -7.94
CA ARG A 90 -15.28 26.46 -7.85
C ARG A 90 -16.36 26.93 -6.87
N VAL A 91 -17.60 27.02 -7.33
CA VAL A 91 -18.76 27.27 -6.46
C VAL A 91 -18.94 26.03 -5.60
N ILE A 92 -18.34 26.04 -4.42
CA ILE A 92 -18.61 25.07 -3.37
C ILE A 92 -19.21 25.91 -2.24
N GLU A 93 -20.39 25.50 -1.75
CA GLU A 93 -21.00 26.09 -0.56
C GLU A 93 -19.97 26.09 0.57
N GLU A 94 -19.91 27.15 1.39
CA GLU A 94 -18.96 27.23 2.51
C GLU A 94 -19.11 26.00 3.41
N CYS A 95 -18.20 25.03 3.25
CA CYS A 95 -18.28 23.78 3.98
C CYS A 95 -17.86 24.05 5.43
N ASN A 96 -18.70 23.66 6.38
CA ASN A 96 -18.45 23.91 7.80
C ASN A 96 -17.16 23.19 8.22
N CYS A 97 -16.21 23.93 8.80
CA CYS A 97 -14.89 23.40 9.16
C CYS A 97 -14.97 22.20 10.14
N ASP A 98 -16.05 22.10 10.91
CA ASP A 98 -16.27 21.01 11.86
C ASP A 98 -17.10 19.84 11.25
N GLN A 99 -17.62 19.96 10.03
CA GLN A 99 -18.53 18.97 9.43
C GLN A 99 -17.85 17.60 9.28
N LEU A 100 -16.65 17.56 8.70
CA LEU A 100 -15.86 16.33 8.58
C LEU A 100 -15.65 15.64 9.93
N TYR A 101 -15.33 16.42 10.97
CA TYR A 101 -15.15 15.86 12.32
C TYR A 101 -16.47 15.27 12.85
N ASN A 102 -17.57 16.02 12.73
CA ASN A 102 -18.88 15.58 13.18
C ASN A 102 -19.30 14.29 12.48
N ASP A 103 -19.17 14.20 11.16
CA ASP A 103 -19.55 13.02 10.37
C ASP A 103 -18.68 11.80 10.72
N ILE A 104 -17.37 12.01 10.93
CA ILE A 104 -16.48 10.96 11.43
C ILE A 104 -16.94 10.47 12.80
N THR A 105 -17.27 11.36 13.74
CA THR A 105 -17.66 10.97 15.11
C THR A 105 -19.02 10.31 15.19
N GLN A 106 -19.93 10.59 14.25
CA GLN A 106 -21.24 9.93 14.18
C GLN A 106 -21.14 8.47 13.73
N ASN A 107 -20.14 8.14 12.92
CA ASN A 107 -19.87 6.76 12.48
C ASN A 107 -18.74 6.14 13.31
N LYS A 108 -19.10 5.25 14.27
CA LYS A 108 -18.12 4.61 15.16
C LYS A 108 -17.01 3.86 14.42
N ASP A 109 -17.33 3.17 13.33
CA ASP A 109 -16.34 2.41 12.57
C ASP A 109 -15.33 3.35 11.90
N ILE A 110 -15.81 4.44 11.30
CA ILE A 110 -14.95 5.45 10.68
C ILE A 110 -14.16 6.22 11.73
N PHE A 111 -14.76 6.52 12.89
CA PHE A 111 -14.06 7.13 14.01
C PHE A 111 -12.85 6.28 14.47
N HIS A 112 -13.04 4.97 14.65
CA HIS A 112 -11.96 4.05 15.04
C HIS A 112 -10.84 3.96 14.00
N LEU A 113 -11.11 4.32 12.73
CA LEU A 113 -10.08 4.45 11.71
C LEU A 113 -9.41 5.82 11.75
N ALA A 114 -10.19 6.89 11.91
CA ALA A 114 -9.74 8.27 11.85
C ALA A 114 -8.77 8.64 13.00
N ILE A 115 -8.79 7.92 14.12
CA ILE A 115 -7.77 8.10 15.17
C ILE A 115 -6.35 7.72 14.67
N ASN A 116 -6.21 6.97 13.58
CA ASN A 116 -4.93 6.78 12.91
C ASN A 116 -4.68 7.96 11.94
N PRO A 117 -3.60 8.76 12.12
CA PRO A 117 -3.33 9.94 11.28
C PRO A 117 -3.30 9.66 9.77
N GLN A 118 -2.77 8.50 9.37
CA GLN A 118 -2.69 8.11 7.97
C GLN A 118 -4.08 7.81 7.40
N LEU A 119 -4.97 7.22 8.20
CA LEU A 119 -6.33 6.95 7.76
C LEU A 119 -7.19 8.21 7.79
N ALA A 120 -6.99 9.10 8.77
CA ALA A 120 -7.63 10.41 8.80
C ALA A 120 -7.39 11.19 7.50
N SER A 121 -6.16 11.16 6.96
CA SER A 121 -5.85 11.83 5.69
C SER A 121 -6.57 11.20 4.50
N VAL A 122 -6.70 9.87 4.47
CA VAL A 122 -7.47 9.18 3.42
C VAL A 122 -8.96 9.51 3.54
N ILE A 123 -9.52 9.46 4.75
CA ILE A 123 -10.92 9.80 5.02
C ILE A 123 -11.22 11.22 4.56
N ALA A 124 -10.39 12.17 4.95
CA ALA A 124 -10.57 13.58 4.60
C ALA A 124 -10.47 13.81 3.08
N ALA A 125 -9.54 13.13 2.40
CA ALA A 125 -9.42 13.19 0.95
C ALA A 125 -10.65 12.61 0.23
N VAL A 126 -11.21 11.50 0.74
CA VAL A 126 -12.43 10.88 0.21
C VAL A 126 -13.63 11.77 0.45
N TYR A 127 -13.79 12.31 1.65
CA TYR A 127 -14.93 13.14 2.04
C TYR A 127 -15.17 14.30 1.04
N ASN A 128 -14.12 15.05 0.73
CA ASN A 128 -14.19 16.16 -0.23
C ASN A 128 -14.46 15.74 -1.68
N GLN A 129 -14.22 14.47 -2.03
CA GLN A 129 -14.43 13.96 -3.38
C GLN A 129 -15.81 13.30 -3.55
N TYR A 130 -16.50 12.99 -2.45
CA TYR A 130 -17.75 12.21 -2.43
C TYR A 130 -18.93 12.97 -1.83
N GLU A 131 -19.00 14.28 -2.07
CA GLU A 131 -20.14 15.13 -1.64
C GLU A 131 -20.45 14.96 -0.14
N ASP A 132 -19.42 15.00 0.71
CA ASP A 132 -19.56 14.94 2.17
C ASP A 132 -20.19 13.64 2.71
N LYS A 133 -20.10 12.53 1.96
CA LYS A 133 -20.60 11.22 2.41
C LYS A 133 -19.47 10.23 2.71
N LEU A 134 -19.39 9.83 3.98
CA LEU A 134 -18.45 8.80 4.44
C LEU A 134 -18.99 7.39 4.18
N PRO A 135 -18.17 6.46 3.67
CA PRO A 135 -18.52 5.05 3.60
C PRO A 135 -18.69 4.44 4.99
N GLU A 136 -19.43 3.34 5.11
CA GLU A 136 -19.66 2.69 6.41
C GLU A 136 -18.47 1.83 6.84
N LYS A 137 -17.83 1.12 5.90
CA LYS A 137 -16.75 0.17 6.19
C LYS A 137 -15.38 0.70 5.73
N ARG A 138 -14.35 0.28 6.46
CA ARG A 138 -12.93 0.55 6.15
C ARG A 138 -12.55 0.21 4.71
N ILE A 139 -12.95 -0.97 4.25
CA ILE A 139 -12.64 -1.48 2.91
C ILE A 139 -13.26 -0.60 1.83
N ASP A 140 -14.51 -0.20 2.04
CA ASP A 140 -15.26 0.64 1.10
C ASP A 140 -14.64 2.04 0.98
N LEU A 141 -14.05 2.56 2.07
CA LEU A 141 -13.29 3.80 2.04
C LEU A 141 -12.08 3.72 1.09
N TYR A 142 -11.29 2.66 1.17
CA TYR A 142 -10.12 2.50 0.30
C TYR A 142 -10.52 2.26 -1.14
N GLU A 143 -11.54 1.42 -1.36
CA GLU A 143 -12.10 1.14 -2.68
C GLU A 143 -12.51 2.43 -3.37
N LYS A 144 -13.34 3.24 -2.70
CA LYS A 144 -13.83 4.52 -3.20
C LYS A 144 -12.71 5.53 -3.43
N ALA A 145 -11.73 5.62 -2.54
CA ALA A 145 -10.60 6.53 -2.73
C ALA A 145 -9.86 6.23 -4.04
N ILE A 146 -9.52 4.96 -4.27
CA ILE A 146 -8.77 4.53 -5.46
C ILE A 146 -9.63 4.64 -6.72
N GLU A 147 -10.92 4.33 -6.64
CA GLU A 147 -11.87 4.50 -7.74
C GLU A 147 -11.88 5.94 -8.25
N LYS A 148 -11.99 6.95 -7.38
CA LYS A 148 -11.94 8.37 -7.79
C LYS A 148 -10.60 8.77 -8.38
N MET A 149 -9.50 8.24 -7.82
CA MET A 149 -8.17 8.52 -8.37
C MET A 149 -8.05 7.98 -9.80
N ILE A 150 -8.58 6.78 -10.07
CA ILE A 150 -8.64 6.18 -11.40
C ILE A 150 -9.60 6.94 -12.31
N GLU A 151 -10.80 7.29 -11.85
CA GLU A 151 -11.75 8.10 -12.63
C GLU A 151 -11.13 9.43 -13.05
N ARG A 152 -10.48 10.14 -12.12
CA ARG A 152 -9.81 11.41 -12.43
C ARG A 152 -8.73 11.23 -13.49
N LEU A 153 -7.99 10.12 -13.47
CA LEU A 153 -7.01 9.82 -14.52
C LEU A 153 -7.68 9.65 -15.88
N VAL A 154 -8.77 8.89 -15.94
CA VAL A 154 -9.53 8.66 -17.17
C VAL A 154 -10.13 9.98 -17.69
N THR A 155 -10.79 10.75 -16.83
CA THR A 155 -11.45 12.02 -17.22
C THR A 155 -10.47 13.12 -17.59
N SER A 156 -9.39 13.32 -16.81
CA SER A 156 -8.38 14.37 -17.10
C SER A 156 -7.70 14.19 -18.46
N TYR A 157 -7.69 12.97 -18.98
CA TYR A 157 -7.13 12.66 -20.28
C TYR A 157 -8.14 12.88 -21.43
N ILE A 158 -9.44 12.73 -21.17
CA ILE A 158 -10.52 12.96 -22.17
C ILE A 158 -10.63 14.44 -22.56
N ASP A 159 -10.36 15.36 -21.65
CA ASP A 159 -10.46 16.82 -21.89
C ASP A 159 -9.15 17.46 -22.39
N SER A 160 -8.09 16.67 -22.60
CA SER A 160 -6.81 17.17 -23.11
C SER A 160 -6.82 17.27 -24.64
N PRO A 161 -6.31 18.37 -25.26
CA PRO A 161 -6.14 18.45 -26.70
C PRO A 161 -5.16 17.40 -27.26
N LYS A 162 -4.40 16.70 -26.41
CA LYS A 162 -3.60 15.50 -26.74
C LYS A 162 -4.43 14.22 -26.60
N ASN A 163 -5.60 14.20 -27.23
CA ASN A 163 -6.66 13.20 -27.06
C ASN A 163 -6.39 11.87 -27.80
N TYR A 164 -5.18 11.31 -27.62
CA TYR A 164 -4.74 10.08 -28.29
C TYR A 164 -4.88 8.81 -27.42
N LEU A 165 -5.08 8.91 -26.10
CA LEU A 165 -5.35 7.72 -25.29
C LEU A 165 -6.83 7.38 -25.28
N GLY A 166 -7.75 8.32 -25.09
CA GLY A 166 -9.17 8.03 -24.89
C GLY A 166 -9.91 7.39 -26.07
N LYS A 167 -9.37 7.50 -27.30
CA LYS A 167 -9.94 6.86 -28.50
C LYS A 167 -9.30 5.51 -28.84
N ASP A 168 -7.98 5.37 -28.65
CA ASP A 168 -7.25 4.13 -28.98
C ASP A 168 -7.19 3.15 -27.81
N LEU A 169 -7.14 3.67 -26.57
CA LEU A 169 -7.56 2.97 -25.37
C LEU A 169 -8.85 3.62 -24.88
N GLN A 170 -9.95 2.89 -25.05
CA GLN A 170 -10.92 2.88 -23.98
C GLN A 170 -10.18 2.41 -22.73
N LEU A 171 -9.50 3.32 -22.01
CA LEU A 171 -8.76 3.07 -20.77
C LEU A 171 -9.81 2.61 -19.77
N ASN A 172 -10.06 1.31 -19.83
CA ASN A 172 -11.03 0.65 -19.02
C ASN A 172 -10.51 0.81 -17.59
N ALA A 173 -11.32 1.37 -16.70
CA ALA A 173 -10.97 1.47 -15.29
C ALA A 173 -10.46 0.12 -14.75
N THR A 174 -11.03 -0.98 -15.23
CA THR A 174 -10.59 -2.36 -14.96
C THR A 174 -9.12 -2.63 -15.28
N LEU A 175 -8.60 -2.13 -16.42
CA LEU A 175 -7.19 -2.30 -16.78
C LEU A 175 -6.28 -1.51 -15.82
N LEU A 176 -6.66 -0.27 -15.49
CA LEU A 176 -5.91 0.55 -14.54
C LEU A 176 -5.89 -0.08 -13.15
N TRP A 177 -7.03 -0.60 -12.69
CA TRP A 177 -7.13 -1.37 -11.45
C TRP A 177 -6.17 -2.57 -11.46
N SER A 178 -6.16 -3.33 -12.56
CA SER A 178 -5.31 -4.53 -12.69
C SER A 178 -3.83 -4.18 -12.64
N ILE A 179 -3.40 -3.14 -13.37
CA ILE A 179 -2.02 -2.67 -13.35
C ILE A 179 -1.62 -2.22 -11.94
N LEU A 180 -2.49 -1.48 -11.24
CA LEU A 180 -2.21 -1.01 -9.88
C LEU A 180 -2.14 -2.15 -8.87
N GLN A 181 -2.95 -3.19 -9.04
CA GLN A 181 -2.90 -4.42 -8.23
C GLN A 181 -1.56 -5.14 -8.42
N ASP A 182 -1.11 -5.33 -9.65
CA ASP A 182 0.18 -5.99 -9.95
C ASP A 182 1.37 -5.18 -9.41
N ILE A 183 1.33 -3.86 -9.58
CA ILE A 183 2.35 -2.95 -9.01
C ILE A 183 2.38 -3.06 -7.48
N ALA A 184 1.20 -3.09 -6.84
CA ALA A 184 1.09 -3.21 -5.40
C ALA A 184 1.63 -4.54 -4.89
N GLU A 185 1.28 -5.65 -5.52
CA GLU A 185 1.80 -6.97 -5.18
C GLU A 185 3.32 -7.04 -5.28
N TYR A 186 3.88 -6.53 -6.38
CA TYR A 186 5.32 -6.48 -6.58
C TYR A 186 6.01 -5.68 -5.47
N LEU A 187 5.55 -4.46 -5.24
CA LEU A 187 6.09 -3.56 -4.21
C LEU A 187 5.88 -4.09 -2.78
N HIS A 188 4.92 -4.99 -2.58
CA HIS A 188 4.64 -5.56 -1.27
C HIS A 188 5.49 -6.80 -0.99
N SER A 189 5.81 -7.55 -2.05
CA SER A 189 6.71 -8.71 -2.03
C SER A 189 8.19 -8.32 -1.97
N LYS A 190 8.54 -7.06 -2.27
CA LYS A 190 9.92 -6.56 -2.31
C LYS A 190 10.13 -5.47 -1.25
N VAL A 191 11.33 -5.41 -0.69
CA VAL A 191 11.73 -4.37 0.28
C VAL A 191 12.14 -3.07 -0.44
N GLU A 192 12.63 -3.22 -1.68
CA GLU A 192 13.08 -2.13 -2.54
C GLU A 192 11.90 -1.41 -3.23
N GLY A 193 12.14 -0.18 -3.69
CA GLY A 193 11.15 0.52 -4.50
C GLY A 193 11.12 -0.02 -5.94
N LEU A 194 10.08 0.35 -6.69
CA LEU A 194 9.85 -0.16 -8.05
C LEU A 194 10.71 0.62 -9.04
N SER A 195 11.67 -0.02 -9.71
CA SER A 195 12.42 0.65 -10.78
C SER A 195 11.52 1.00 -11.97
N GLU A 196 11.90 2.02 -12.74
CA GLU A 196 11.19 2.34 -13.99
C GLU A 196 11.15 1.16 -14.97
N SER A 197 12.25 0.41 -15.09
CA SER A 197 12.31 -0.77 -15.98
C SER A 197 11.32 -1.85 -15.56
N MET A 198 11.14 -2.05 -14.24
CA MET A 198 10.17 -3.00 -13.72
C MET A 198 8.74 -2.48 -13.89
N LEU A 199 8.50 -1.19 -13.66
CA LEU A 199 7.20 -0.56 -13.90
C LEU A 199 6.76 -0.76 -15.36
N ASN A 200 7.66 -0.49 -16.32
CA ASN A 200 7.44 -0.76 -17.73
C ASN A 200 7.09 -2.23 -17.98
N LYS A 201 7.83 -3.16 -17.38
CA LYS A 201 7.59 -4.60 -17.54
C LYS A 201 6.22 -5.03 -17.02
N ILE A 202 5.81 -4.56 -15.84
CA ILE A 202 4.51 -4.88 -15.25
C ILE A 202 3.38 -4.36 -16.15
N ILE A 203 3.44 -3.09 -16.54
CA ILE A 203 2.43 -2.47 -17.43
C ILE A 203 2.36 -3.22 -18.76
N ARG A 204 3.51 -3.54 -19.36
CA ARG A 204 3.58 -4.24 -20.64
C ARG A 204 2.96 -5.64 -20.57
N ASN A 205 3.24 -6.39 -19.50
CA ASN A 205 2.64 -7.70 -19.28
C ASN A 205 1.12 -7.60 -19.13
N CYS A 206 0.64 -6.65 -18.32
CA CYS A 206 -0.78 -6.35 -18.18
C CYS A 206 -1.45 -6.06 -19.52
N LEU A 207 -0.84 -5.24 -20.37
CA LEU A 207 -1.38 -4.91 -21.69
C LEU A 207 -1.43 -6.12 -22.62
N ILE A 208 -0.41 -6.98 -22.60
CA ILE A 208 -0.36 -8.22 -23.39
C ILE A 208 -1.48 -9.17 -22.98
N ASP A 209 -1.65 -9.37 -21.68
CA ASP A 209 -2.65 -10.32 -21.18
C ASP A 209 -4.07 -9.78 -21.38
N TYR A 210 -4.29 -8.49 -21.14
CA TYR A 210 -5.55 -7.82 -21.49
C TYR A 210 -5.89 -7.96 -22.98
N GLN A 211 -4.91 -7.85 -23.88
CA GLN A 211 -5.13 -8.03 -25.31
C GLN A 211 -5.55 -9.46 -25.67
N LYS A 212 -4.97 -10.48 -25.01
CA LYS A 212 -5.35 -11.89 -25.24
C LYS A 212 -6.77 -12.17 -24.80
N GLU A 213 -7.19 -11.60 -23.66
CA GLU A 213 -8.52 -11.84 -23.09
C GLU A 213 -9.62 -11.00 -23.75
N SER A 214 -9.30 -9.81 -24.28
CA SER A 214 -10.33 -8.86 -24.71
C SER A 214 -11.16 -9.30 -25.93
N LEU A 215 -10.88 -10.43 -26.61
CA LEU A 215 -11.59 -10.95 -27.81
C LEU A 215 -11.75 -9.95 -28.98
N LYS A 216 -11.25 -8.71 -28.85
CA LYS A 216 -11.34 -7.66 -29.85
C LYS A 216 -10.10 -7.76 -30.73
N ASN A 217 -10.31 -7.88 -32.04
CA ASN A 217 -9.28 -7.90 -33.10
C ASN A 217 -8.47 -6.58 -33.23
N SER A 218 -8.51 -5.70 -32.23
CA SER A 218 -7.73 -4.46 -32.21
C SER A 218 -6.32 -4.74 -31.70
N GLN A 219 -5.33 -4.63 -32.59
CA GLN A 219 -3.92 -4.72 -32.24
C GLN A 219 -3.55 -3.50 -31.38
N LEU A 220 -3.30 -3.69 -30.08
CA LEU A 220 -2.82 -2.62 -29.22
C LEU A 220 -1.37 -2.29 -29.57
N HIS A 221 -1.03 -1.00 -29.68
CA HIS A 221 0.36 -0.54 -29.77
C HIS A 221 1.02 -0.60 -28.38
N ILE A 222 1.30 -1.81 -27.89
CA ILE A 222 1.73 -2.09 -26.51
C ILE A 222 2.85 -1.16 -26.02
N ASP A 223 3.88 -0.94 -26.82
CA ASP A 223 5.05 -0.18 -26.38
C ASP A 223 4.72 1.32 -26.19
N ASP A 224 3.97 1.93 -27.12
CA ASP A 224 3.52 3.34 -27.01
C ASP A 224 2.59 3.54 -25.80
N LEU A 225 1.70 2.58 -25.57
CA LEU A 225 0.78 2.60 -24.43
C LEU A 225 1.49 2.40 -23.10
N THR A 226 2.50 1.54 -23.07
CA THR A 226 3.33 1.32 -21.89
C THR A 226 4.00 2.63 -21.49
N SER A 227 4.66 3.32 -22.44
CA SER A 227 5.30 4.60 -22.17
C SER A 227 4.31 5.65 -21.66
N LYS A 228 3.13 5.76 -22.28
CA LYS A 228 2.08 6.69 -21.85
C LYS A 228 1.56 6.39 -20.44
N LEU A 229 1.33 5.12 -20.12
CA LEU A 229 0.86 4.71 -18.79
C LEU A 229 1.92 4.93 -17.70
N VAL A 230 3.19 4.70 -18.02
CA VAL A 230 4.31 5.03 -17.13
C VAL A 230 4.28 6.52 -16.79
N ASP A 231 4.16 7.41 -17.79
CA ASP A 231 4.08 8.85 -17.55
C ASP A 231 2.85 9.26 -16.73
N ILE A 232 1.69 8.64 -16.98
CA ILE A 232 0.47 8.88 -16.20
C ILE A 232 0.68 8.51 -14.74
N PHE A 233 1.21 7.31 -14.46
CA PHE A 233 1.43 6.86 -13.09
C PHE A 233 2.52 7.67 -12.37
N LYS A 234 3.53 8.15 -13.10
CA LYS A 234 4.59 9.03 -12.57
C LYS A 234 4.08 10.42 -12.19
N TYR A 235 3.33 11.08 -13.08
CA TYR A 235 3.13 12.53 -12.99
C TYR A 235 1.68 12.96 -12.71
N GLN A 236 0.69 12.09 -12.93
CA GLN A 236 -0.73 12.50 -12.95
C GLN A 236 -1.61 11.73 -11.96
N ALA A 237 -1.25 10.48 -11.65
CA ALA A 237 -2.10 9.61 -10.85
C ALA A 237 -2.27 10.09 -9.40
N GLY A 238 -1.24 10.70 -8.81
CA GLY A 238 -1.20 10.86 -7.36
C GLY A 238 -1.29 9.51 -6.63
N LEU A 239 -1.01 8.40 -7.31
CA LEU A 239 -1.00 7.04 -6.76
C LEU A 239 0.41 6.57 -6.50
N LEU A 240 1.33 6.81 -7.43
CA LEU A 240 2.76 6.58 -7.27
C LEU A 240 3.51 7.91 -7.21
N ASN A 241 4.57 7.94 -6.39
CA ASN A 241 5.56 9.01 -6.34
C ASN A 241 6.95 8.43 -6.60
N GLU A 242 7.82 9.24 -7.20
CA GLU A 242 9.25 8.94 -7.27
C GLU A 242 9.87 9.08 -5.86
N PHE A 243 10.64 8.08 -5.47
CA PHE A 243 11.31 7.95 -4.18
C PHE A 243 12.79 7.62 -4.43
N GLY A 244 13.65 8.62 -4.33
CA GLY A 244 15.06 8.48 -4.74
C GLY A 244 15.20 8.50 -6.26
N HIS A 245 16.33 8.03 -6.79
CA HIS A 245 16.56 8.06 -8.23
C HIS A 245 15.89 6.87 -8.93
N ASN A 246 14.95 7.14 -9.87
CA ASN A 246 14.32 6.13 -10.72
C ASN A 246 13.61 4.99 -9.98
N SER A 247 13.09 5.25 -8.78
CA SER A 247 12.37 4.26 -7.98
C SER A 247 11.01 4.82 -7.56
N PHE A 248 9.95 4.02 -7.65
CA PHE A 248 8.57 4.44 -7.42
C PHE A 248 7.97 3.72 -6.21
N ARG A 249 7.11 4.42 -5.48
CA ARG A 249 6.32 3.87 -4.37
C ARG A 249 4.92 4.47 -4.37
N PHE A 250 3.96 3.78 -3.77
CA PHE A 250 2.65 4.39 -3.54
C PHE A 250 2.75 5.58 -2.60
N ILE A 251 1.95 6.63 -2.84
CA ILE A 251 1.87 7.81 -1.96
C ILE A 251 1.50 7.41 -0.53
N HIS A 252 0.60 6.42 -0.41
CA HIS A 252 0.22 5.86 0.87
C HIS A 252 0.35 4.33 0.88
N ARG A 253 1.02 3.81 1.91
CA ARG A 253 1.19 2.36 2.11
C ARG A 253 -0.15 1.63 2.24
N THR A 254 -1.19 2.27 2.77
CA THR A 254 -2.51 1.65 2.90
C THR A 254 -3.17 1.38 1.54
N PHE A 255 -2.99 2.25 0.54
CA PHE A 255 -3.48 1.97 -0.82
C PHE A 255 -2.70 0.80 -1.43
N GLN A 256 -1.38 0.76 -1.22
CA GLN A 256 -0.58 -0.39 -1.61
C GLN A 256 -1.07 -1.69 -0.95
N GLU A 257 -1.35 -1.68 0.36
CA GLU A 257 -1.84 -2.84 1.10
C GLU A 257 -3.20 -3.31 0.58
N TYR A 258 -4.12 -2.37 0.33
CA TYR A 258 -5.43 -2.68 -0.21
C TYR A 258 -5.37 -3.24 -1.63
N LEU A 259 -4.56 -2.64 -2.50
CA LEU A 259 -4.37 -3.11 -3.87
C LEU A 259 -3.68 -4.48 -3.90
N ALA A 260 -2.70 -4.73 -3.03
CA ALA A 260 -2.09 -6.04 -2.87
C ALA A 260 -3.08 -7.08 -2.31
N ALA A 261 -4.03 -6.66 -1.46
CA ALA A 261 -5.10 -7.54 -1.01
C ALA A 261 -6.06 -7.93 -2.16
N LYS A 262 -6.43 -6.95 -2.99
CA LYS A 262 -7.22 -7.18 -4.21
C LYS A 262 -6.46 -8.03 -5.23
N SER A 263 -5.15 -7.86 -5.35
CA SER A 263 -4.31 -8.66 -6.25
C SER A 263 -4.22 -10.13 -5.86
N ILE A 264 -4.65 -10.54 -4.67
CA ILE A 264 -4.79 -11.97 -4.32
C ILE A 264 -6.06 -12.56 -4.96
N ILE A 265 -7.13 -11.77 -5.01
CA ILE A 265 -8.47 -12.20 -5.44
C ILE A 265 -8.68 -12.01 -6.94
N TYR A 266 -8.18 -10.90 -7.51
CA TYR A 266 -8.45 -10.50 -8.89
C TYR A 266 -7.18 -10.42 -9.73
N SER A 267 -7.29 -10.85 -10.98
CA SER A 267 -6.29 -10.69 -12.04
C SER A 267 -7.00 -10.15 -13.27
N TYR A 268 -6.48 -9.08 -13.88
CA TYR A 268 -7.03 -8.51 -15.12
C TYR A 268 -8.53 -8.13 -15.04
N GLY A 269 -9.01 -7.82 -13.84
CA GLY A 269 -10.42 -7.50 -13.59
C GLY A 269 -11.35 -8.70 -13.45
N ILE A 270 -10.80 -9.90 -13.47
CA ILE A 270 -11.52 -11.16 -13.33
C ILE A 270 -11.14 -11.76 -11.98
N GLU A 271 -12.11 -12.36 -11.29
CA GLU A 271 -11.86 -13.11 -10.08
C GLU A 271 -11.08 -14.39 -10.39
N ARG A 272 -10.03 -14.65 -9.61
CA ARG A 272 -9.24 -15.88 -9.72
C ARG A 272 -10.03 -17.07 -9.20
N SER A 273 -9.67 -18.26 -9.68
CA SER A 273 -10.25 -19.49 -9.13
C SER A 273 -9.88 -19.66 -7.65
N GLU A 274 -10.74 -20.34 -6.90
CA GLU A 274 -10.54 -20.66 -5.48
C GLU A 274 -9.15 -21.25 -5.20
N ASN A 275 -8.67 -22.14 -6.06
CA ASN A 275 -7.35 -22.77 -5.91
C ASN A 275 -6.20 -21.76 -6.01
N ILE A 276 -6.30 -20.77 -6.90
CA ILE A 276 -5.24 -19.75 -7.03
C ILE A 276 -5.32 -18.76 -5.86
N ILE A 277 -6.52 -18.38 -5.43
CA ILE A 277 -6.71 -17.53 -4.24
C ILE A 277 -6.12 -18.22 -3.00
N TYR A 278 -6.43 -19.51 -2.81
CA TYR A 278 -5.87 -20.32 -1.74
C TYR A 278 -4.34 -20.34 -1.78
N GLN A 279 -3.75 -20.66 -2.94
CA GLN A 279 -2.30 -20.74 -3.08
C GLN A 279 -1.63 -19.38 -2.81
N ASN A 280 -2.21 -18.30 -3.34
CA ASN A 280 -1.72 -16.95 -3.09
C ASN A 280 -1.73 -16.58 -1.61
N ILE A 281 -2.78 -16.95 -0.88
CA ILE A 281 -2.87 -16.73 0.58
C ILE A 281 -1.80 -17.57 1.27
N HIS A 282 -1.77 -18.87 0.99
CA HIS A 282 -0.85 -19.84 1.60
C HIS A 282 0.61 -19.42 1.44
N ASP A 283 1.03 -19.02 0.24
CA ASP A 283 2.41 -18.59 -0.06
C ASP A 283 2.83 -17.31 0.67
N LYS A 284 1.86 -16.54 1.17
CA LYS A 284 2.07 -15.25 1.83
C LYS A 284 1.87 -15.32 3.35
N ILE A 285 1.32 -16.42 3.88
CA ILE A 285 1.19 -16.64 5.33
C ILE A 285 2.58 -16.68 5.97
N GLY A 286 2.70 -16.09 7.16
CA GLY A 286 3.96 -16.03 7.90
C GLY A 286 4.94 -14.96 7.41
N ILE A 287 4.73 -14.35 6.23
CA ILE A 287 5.54 -13.21 5.79
C ILE A 287 5.06 -11.94 6.49
N PRO A 288 5.87 -11.29 7.36
CA PRO A 288 5.38 -10.21 8.24
C PRO A 288 4.71 -9.05 7.50
N ASN A 289 5.26 -8.66 6.34
CA ASN A 289 4.69 -7.56 5.56
C ASN A 289 3.27 -7.86 5.07
N TRP A 290 2.98 -9.12 4.71
CA TRP A 290 1.71 -9.53 4.10
C TRP A 290 0.54 -9.68 5.08
N ARG A 291 0.78 -9.56 6.39
CA ARG A 291 -0.26 -9.65 7.42
C ARG A 291 -1.44 -8.71 7.18
N VAL A 292 -1.16 -7.43 6.89
CA VAL A 292 -2.22 -6.43 6.65
C VAL A 292 -2.99 -6.70 5.34
N PRO A 293 -2.33 -6.90 4.18
CA PRO A 293 -3.04 -7.29 2.97
C PRO A 293 -3.87 -8.57 3.13
N LEU A 294 -3.34 -9.62 3.78
CA LEU A 294 -4.07 -10.86 4.00
C LEU A 294 -5.33 -10.62 4.85
N SER A 295 -5.24 -9.83 5.92
CA SER A 295 -6.41 -9.43 6.71
C SER A 295 -7.45 -8.68 5.87
N MET A 296 -7.01 -7.79 4.97
CA MET A 296 -7.90 -7.10 4.04
C MET A 296 -8.53 -8.06 3.02
N THR A 297 -7.76 -9.02 2.49
CA THR A 297 -8.26 -10.07 1.57
C THR A 297 -9.39 -10.86 2.21
N LEU A 298 -9.20 -11.34 3.44
CA LEU A 298 -10.24 -12.05 4.19
C LEU A 298 -11.46 -11.15 4.44
N GLY A 299 -11.25 -9.87 4.76
CA GLY A 299 -12.33 -8.90 4.89
C GLY A 299 -13.13 -8.70 3.59
N ILE A 300 -12.46 -8.66 2.43
CA ILE A 300 -13.12 -8.56 1.12
C ILE A 300 -13.93 -9.83 0.84
N LEU A 301 -13.36 -11.01 1.09
CA LEU A 301 -14.05 -12.29 0.91
C LEU A 301 -15.24 -12.46 1.89
N SER A 302 -15.28 -11.74 3.00
CA SER A 302 -16.44 -11.81 3.91
C SER A 302 -17.67 -11.00 3.45
N LYS A 303 -17.59 -10.26 2.33
CA LYS A 303 -18.54 -9.18 2.00
C LYS A 303 -19.87 -9.65 1.38
N THR A 304 -19.89 -10.75 0.62
CA THR A 304 -21.12 -11.29 -0.02
C THR A 304 -21.32 -12.75 0.33
N VAL A 305 -22.52 -13.30 0.11
CA VAL A 305 -22.83 -14.72 0.40
C VAL A 305 -21.94 -15.66 -0.39
N GLU A 306 -21.75 -15.41 -1.69
CA GLU A 306 -20.86 -16.19 -2.57
C GLU A 306 -19.41 -16.15 -2.08
N TYR A 307 -18.92 -14.96 -1.72
CA TYR A 307 -17.57 -14.83 -1.18
C TYR A 307 -17.44 -15.47 0.21
N ASN A 308 -18.52 -15.58 0.98
CA ASN A 308 -18.51 -16.18 2.31
C ASN A 308 -18.37 -17.71 2.25
N GLU A 309 -18.96 -18.36 1.23
CA GLU A 309 -18.70 -19.79 0.95
C GLU A 309 -17.24 -20.01 0.55
N LEU A 310 -16.72 -19.20 -0.38
CA LEU A 310 -15.32 -19.22 -0.77
C LEU A 310 -14.37 -18.99 0.42
N PHE A 311 -14.68 -18.00 1.27
CA PHE A 311 -13.96 -17.73 2.50
C PHE A 311 -13.96 -18.95 3.44
N THR A 312 -15.11 -19.56 3.65
CA THR A 312 -15.26 -20.74 4.52
C THR A 312 -14.44 -21.92 3.99
N ASN A 313 -14.45 -22.15 2.68
CA ASN A 313 -13.64 -23.20 2.05
C ASN A 313 -12.14 -22.94 2.22
N ILE A 314 -11.69 -21.71 1.95
CA ILE A 314 -10.29 -21.30 2.11
C ILE A 314 -9.82 -21.50 3.55
N ILE A 315 -10.58 -20.99 4.54
CA ILE A 315 -10.22 -21.14 5.96
C ILE A 315 -10.21 -22.60 6.39
N THR A 316 -11.21 -23.39 5.97
CA THR A 316 -11.27 -24.83 6.29
C THR A 316 -10.05 -25.56 5.73
N ARG A 317 -9.59 -25.20 4.54
CA ARG A 317 -8.40 -25.79 3.92
C ARG A 317 -7.12 -25.36 4.63
N LEU A 318 -6.98 -24.09 4.97
CA LEU A 318 -5.83 -23.58 5.73
C LEU A 318 -5.68 -24.28 7.09
N LEU A 319 -6.79 -24.48 7.81
CA LEU A 319 -6.79 -25.17 9.09
C LEU A 319 -6.42 -26.66 8.96
N LYS A 320 -6.89 -27.34 7.90
CA LYS A 320 -6.52 -28.73 7.62
C LYS A 320 -5.02 -28.87 7.35
N ASP A 321 -4.46 -27.99 6.54
CA ASP A 321 -3.02 -28.02 6.23
C ASP A 321 -2.17 -27.75 7.49
N GLU A 322 -2.57 -26.83 8.38
CA GLU A 322 -1.90 -26.65 9.68
C GLU A 322 -1.97 -27.91 10.56
N HIS A 323 -3.13 -28.56 10.61
CA HIS A 323 -3.30 -29.81 11.36
C HIS A 323 -2.44 -30.94 10.81
N ASP A 324 -2.36 -31.11 9.48
CA ASP A 324 -1.53 -32.14 8.85
C ASP A 324 -0.03 -31.89 9.05
N ILE A 325 0.43 -30.63 9.01
CA ILE A 325 1.82 -30.26 9.31
C ILE A 325 2.16 -30.57 10.78
N SER A 326 1.26 -30.24 11.72
CA SER A 326 1.46 -30.53 13.14
C SER A 326 1.49 -32.03 13.45
N TYR A 327 0.70 -32.82 12.72
CA TYR A 327 0.67 -34.29 12.84
C TYR A 327 1.93 -34.94 12.29
N GLN A 328 2.44 -34.47 11.13
CA GLN A 328 3.68 -34.98 10.55
C GLN A 328 4.91 -34.65 11.42
N GLN A 329 4.98 -33.45 11.98
CA GLN A 329 6.07 -33.07 12.91
C GLN A 329 6.04 -33.90 14.20
N SER A 330 4.85 -34.16 14.75
CA SER A 330 4.68 -35.01 15.94
C SER A 330 5.03 -36.48 15.67
N SER A 331 4.77 -36.96 14.46
CA SER A 331 5.08 -38.34 14.04
C SER A 331 6.57 -38.56 13.78
N THR A 332 7.29 -37.50 13.38
CA THR A 332 8.74 -37.55 13.09
C THR A 332 9.58 -37.43 14.37
N LEU A 333 9.02 -36.89 15.46
CA LEU A 333 9.64 -36.86 16.80
C LEU A 333 9.43 -38.16 17.61
N LEU A 334 8.67 -39.13 17.06
CA LEU A 334 8.35 -40.42 17.68
C LEU A 334 9.02 -41.63 17.00
N VAL A 335 9.97 -41.38 16.09
CA VAL A 335 10.87 -42.39 15.49
C VAL A 335 12.30 -42.04 15.86
#